data_AF-A0ABD2XI50-F1
#
_entry.id   AF-A0ABD2XI50-F1
#
_cell.length_a   1.000
_cell.length_b   1.000
_cell.length_c   1.000
_cell.angle_alpha   90.00
_cell.angle_beta   90.00
_cell.angle_gamma   90.00
#
_symmetry.space_group_name_H-M   'P 1'
#
loop_
_entity.id
_entity.type
_entity.pdbx_description
1 polymer ?
#
loop_
_entity_poly.entity_id
_entity_poly.type
_entity_poly.pdbx_seq_one_letter_code
_entity_poly.pdbx_strand_id
1 'polypeptide(L)'
;MKSAIALAVLIFVCGAQARAVEDDVAERGMIKDKLKNFIEYLETQVQPSLHDIPYELWLLIRGTKILINETLMMGNFLQDTIEKTFKEKRATELYEAADKLSLDTSRCDQKINPVMEKFSAYHKDLEYCAQNTEPRYNFINDAQEAIDKLQNTSLVIEGYANKARKCVEDATLWSSVSAAKCLAESILAAELKWLETPGYVDLIKFYDRYKKLGDKIEDCIFLRRYMIIKGEAEKTREEVNYCLFELVEASEKKENQSSGN
;
A
#
# COMPACT_ATOMS: atom_id res chain seq x y z
N MET A 1 -4.52 26.76 -15.68
CA MET A 1 -3.92 25.69 -16.52
C MET A 1 -4.63 25.50 -17.86
N LYS A 2 -5.96 25.31 -17.93
CA LYS A 2 -6.70 25.14 -19.21
C LYS A 2 -6.51 26.28 -20.23
N SER A 3 -6.34 27.53 -19.75
CA SER A 3 -6.27 28.72 -20.61
C SER A 3 -4.93 28.95 -21.30
N ALA A 4 -3.82 28.42 -20.75
CA ALA A 4 -2.48 28.61 -21.34
C ALA A 4 -2.24 27.64 -22.52
N ILE A 5 -2.78 26.43 -22.41
CA ILE A 5 -2.69 25.37 -23.43
C ILE A 5 -3.58 25.70 -24.63
N ALA A 6 -4.81 26.18 -24.39
CA ALA A 6 -5.69 26.65 -25.47
C ALA A 6 -5.11 27.85 -26.23
N LEU A 7 -4.36 28.73 -25.54
CA LEU A 7 -3.69 29.87 -26.16
C LEU A 7 -2.50 29.44 -27.03
N ALA A 8 -1.71 28.45 -26.59
CA ALA A 8 -0.62 27.87 -27.37
C ALA A 8 -1.14 27.19 -28.65
N VAL A 9 -2.25 26.43 -28.54
CA VAL A 9 -2.93 25.76 -29.67
C VAL A 9 -3.50 26.78 -30.67
N LEU A 10 -4.16 27.84 -30.22
CA LEU A 10 -4.67 28.91 -31.09
C LEU A 10 -3.55 29.64 -31.83
N ILE A 11 -2.42 29.90 -31.17
CA ILE A 11 -1.26 30.55 -31.78
C ILE A 11 -0.55 29.62 -32.80
N PHE A 12 -0.52 28.31 -32.55
CA PHE A 12 0.11 27.33 -33.44
C PHE A 12 -0.76 26.97 -34.65
N VAL A 13 -2.04 26.66 -34.45
CA VAL A 13 -2.94 26.22 -35.53
C VAL A 13 -3.32 27.39 -36.44
N CYS A 14 -3.64 28.57 -35.90
CA CYS A 14 -3.93 29.75 -36.72
C CYS A 14 -2.66 30.40 -37.30
N GLY A 15 -1.51 30.28 -36.61
CA GLY A 15 -0.23 30.78 -37.11
C GLY A 15 0.37 29.94 -38.23
N ALA A 16 0.23 28.61 -38.17
CA ALA A 16 0.72 27.70 -39.20
C ALA A 16 -0.13 27.74 -40.48
N GLN A 17 -1.45 27.97 -40.37
CA GLN A 17 -2.34 28.09 -41.53
C GLN A 17 -2.20 29.43 -42.28
N ALA A 18 -1.78 30.51 -41.59
CA ALA A 18 -1.54 31.81 -42.22
C ALA A 18 -0.15 31.96 -42.87
N ARG A 19 0.81 31.08 -42.56
CA ARG A 19 2.24 31.26 -42.92
C ARG A 19 2.78 30.24 -43.92
N ALA A 20 1.94 29.37 -44.46
CA ALA A 20 2.32 28.47 -45.55
C ALA A 20 2.50 29.17 -46.91
N VAL A 21 2.58 30.52 -46.95
CA VAL A 21 2.57 31.31 -48.19
C VAL A 21 3.84 32.16 -48.41
N GLU A 22 4.70 32.41 -47.43
CA GLU A 22 5.88 33.26 -47.66
C GLU A 22 7.17 32.63 -47.12
N ASP A 23 8.04 32.26 -48.05
CA ASP A 23 9.42 31.86 -47.82
C ASP A 23 10.18 33.02 -47.13
N ASP A 24 10.58 32.85 -45.87
CA ASP A 24 11.60 33.73 -45.29
C ASP A 24 12.53 33.00 -44.30
N VAL A 25 13.83 33.24 -44.45
CA VAL A 25 14.90 32.62 -43.68
C VAL A 25 14.84 33.06 -42.20
N ALA A 26 14.24 34.23 -41.94
CA ALA A 26 13.93 34.73 -40.60
C ALA A 26 12.83 33.91 -39.88
N GLU A 27 11.90 33.29 -40.62
CA GLU A 27 10.85 32.44 -40.03
C GLU A 27 11.38 31.07 -39.57
N ARG A 28 12.44 30.54 -40.21
CA ARG A 28 13.08 29.29 -39.77
C ARG A 28 13.65 29.38 -38.35
N GLY A 29 14.18 30.56 -37.97
CA GLY A 29 14.64 30.82 -36.60
C GLY A 29 13.49 30.82 -35.59
N MET A 30 12.38 31.51 -35.91
CA MET A 30 11.20 31.59 -35.05
C MET A 30 10.50 30.24 -34.85
N ILE A 31 10.45 29.40 -35.89
CA ILE A 31 9.90 28.04 -35.79
C ILE A 31 10.81 27.22 -34.87
N LYS A 32 12.12 27.20 -35.09
CA LYS A 32 13.10 26.49 -34.26
C LYS A 32 13.02 26.87 -32.77
N ASP A 33 12.88 28.15 -32.46
CA ASP A 33 12.78 28.64 -31.08
C ASP A 33 11.45 28.24 -30.41
N LYS A 34 10.32 28.35 -31.12
CA LYS A 34 9.03 27.86 -30.61
C LYS A 34 9.03 26.36 -30.34
N LEU A 35 9.77 25.60 -31.14
CA LEU A 35 9.91 24.15 -31.01
C LEU A 35 10.81 23.75 -29.85
N LYS A 36 11.90 24.49 -29.64
CA LYS A 36 12.74 24.34 -28.46
C LYS A 36 11.93 24.59 -27.18
N ASN A 37 11.10 25.63 -27.16
CA ASN A 37 10.24 25.93 -26.02
C ASN A 37 9.20 24.83 -25.75
N PHE A 38 8.68 24.15 -26.78
CA PHE A 38 7.75 23.03 -26.60
C PHE A 38 8.44 21.77 -26.05
N ILE A 39 9.63 21.43 -26.57
CA ILE A 39 10.45 20.34 -26.04
C ILE A 39 10.82 20.62 -24.58
N GLU A 40 11.23 21.85 -24.28
CA GLU A 40 11.54 22.29 -22.92
C GLU A 40 10.31 22.22 -22.01
N TYR A 41 9.10 22.56 -22.50
CA TYR A 41 7.86 22.38 -21.75
C TYR A 41 7.56 20.90 -21.46
N LEU A 42 7.73 20.01 -22.45
CA LEU A 42 7.56 18.58 -22.24
C LEU A 42 8.54 18.04 -21.20
N GLU A 43 9.81 18.43 -21.27
CA GLU A 43 10.88 17.96 -20.37
C GLU A 43 10.79 18.56 -18.96
N THR A 44 10.36 19.82 -18.83
CA THR A 44 10.38 20.54 -17.54
C THR A 44 9.05 20.51 -16.79
N GLN A 45 7.92 20.33 -17.48
CA GLN A 45 6.58 20.38 -16.87
C GLN A 45 5.86 19.04 -16.92
N VAL A 46 5.92 18.36 -18.07
CA VAL A 46 5.15 17.12 -18.31
C VAL A 46 5.90 15.89 -17.81
N GLN A 47 7.20 15.79 -18.11
CA GLN A 47 8.03 14.63 -17.76
C GLN A 47 8.21 14.42 -16.24
N PRO A 48 8.41 15.47 -15.41
CA PRO A 48 8.47 15.30 -13.96
C PRO A 48 7.14 14.82 -13.40
N SER A 49 6.02 15.37 -13.86
CA SER A 49 4.67 14.93 -13.45
C SER A 49 4.39 13.47 -13.82
N LEU A 50 4.93 12.99 -14.93
CA LEU A 50 4.84 11.60 -15.38
C LEU A 50 5.76 10.64 -14.61
N HIS A 51 6.69 11.16 -13.81
CA HIS A 51 7.62 10.37 -12.99
C HIS A 51 7.26 10.43 -11.50
N ASP A 52 6.94 11.62 -10.99
CA ASP A 52 6.69 11.88 -9.58
C ASP A 52 5.34 11.29 -9.13
N ILE A 53 4.29 11.42 -9.94
CA ILE A 53 2.94 10.91 -9.59
C ILE A 53 2.94 9.37 -9.44
N PRO A 54 3.53 8.59 -10.37
CA PRO A 54 3.68 7.15 -10.16
C PRO A 54 4.47 6.78 -8.91
N TYR A 55 5.52 7.54 -8.59
CA TYR A 55 6.32 7.33 -7.39
C TYR A 55 5.52 7.57 -6.11
N GLU A 56 4.74 8.66 -6.05
CA GLU A 56 3.86 8.95 -4.91
C GLU A 56 2.78 7.87 -4.72
N LEU A 57 2.15 7.41 -5.80
CA LEU A 57 1.21 6.28 -5.74
C LEU A 57 1.89 4.99 -5.26
N TRP A 58 3.12 4.72 -5.70
CA TRP A 58 3.89 3.57 -5.23
C TRP A 58 4.18 3.66 -3.72
N LEU A 59 4.52 4.84 -3.20
CA LEU A 59 4.70 5.06 -1.77
C LEU A 59 3.40 4.76 -1.00
N LEU A 60 2.25 5.18 -1.51
CA LEU A 60 0.96 4.88 -0.88
C LEU A 60 0.60 3.39 -0.88
N ILE A 61 0.86 2.68 -2.00
CA ILE A 61 0.70 1.22 -2.07
C ILE A 61 1.61 0.54 -1.05
N ARG A 62 2.87 0.98 -0.96
CA ARG A 62 3.85 0.43 0.00
C ARG A 62 3.41 0.69 1.43
N GLY A 63 3.02 1.91 1.77
CA GLY A 63 2.52 2.28 3.10
C GLY A 63 1.32 1.43 3.52
N THR A 64 0.39 1.21 2.58
CA THR A 64 -0.77 0.34 2.80
C THR A 64 -0.34 -1.09 3.16
N LYS A 65 0.60 -1.67 2.40
CA LYS A 65 1.11 -3.03 2.67
C LYS A 65 1.80 -3.11 4.03
N ILE A 66 2.54 -2.08 4.44
CA ILE A 66 3.19 -2.01 5.75
C ILE A 66 2.16 -1.99 6.87
N LEU A 67 1.17 -1.08 6.81
CA LEU A 67 0.08 -0.97 7.80
C LEU A 67 -0.63 -2.31 8.04
N ILE A 68 -0.93 -3.04 6.98
CA ILE A 68 -1.57 -4.36 7.08
C ILE A 68 -0.65 -5.35 7.77
N ASN A 69 0.62 -5.41 7.34
CA ASN A 69 1.59 -6.34 7.89
C ASN A 69 1.84 -6.07 9.38
N GLU A 70 1.96 -4.81 9.78
CA GLU A 70 2.11 -4.41 11.18
C GLU A 70 0.88 -4.80 12.01
N THR A 71 -0.32 -4.68 11.46
CA THR A 71 -1.56 -5.10 12.12
C THR A 71 -1.61 -6.61 12.32
N LEU A 72 -1.20 -7.39 11.31
CA LEU A 72 -1.11 -8.85 11.42
C LEU A 72 -0.02 -9.28 12.41
N MET A 73 1.13 -8.61 12.40
CA MET A 73 2.21 -8.83 13.38
C MET A 73 1.74 -8.54 14.80
N MET A 74 0.95 -7.47 15.00
CA MET A 74 0.33 -7.21 16.29
C MET A 74 -0.58 -8.37 16.70
N GLY A 75 -1.44 -8.86 15.81
CA GLY A 75 -2.27 -10.05 16.08
C GLY A 75 -1.47 -11.26 16.56
N ASN A 76 -0.36 -11.58 15.89
CA ASN A 76 0.53 -12.67 16.27
C ASN A 76 1.24 -12.41 17.61
N PHE A 77 1.69 -11.18 17.86
CA PHE A 77 2.29 -10.80 19.13
C PHE A 77 1.30 -10.96 20.31
N LEU A 78 0.03 -10.60 20.10
CA LEU A 78 -1.01 -10.79 21.10
C LEU A 78 -1.25 -12.29 21.36
N GLN A 79 -1.15 -13.14 20.33
CA GLN A 79 -1.24 -14.60 20.47
C GLN A 79 -0.11 -15.16 21.32
N ASP A 80 1.12 -14.83 20.95
CA ASP A 80 2.31 -15.27 21.69
C ASP A 80 2.25 -14.86 23.17
N THR A 81 1.68 -13.68 23.44
CA THR A 81 1.53 -13.18 24.82
C THR A 81 0.56 -14.05 25.62
N ILE A 82 -0.59 -14.42 25.06
CA ILE A 82 -1.57 -15.28 25.73
C ILE A 82 -1.04 -16.70 25.91
N GLU A 83 -0.38 -17.27 24.89
CA GLU A 83 0.24 -18.59 25.01
C GLU A 83 1.33 -18.61 26.09
N LYS A 84 2.10 -17.53 26.23
CA LYS A 84 3.10 -17.39 27.31
C LYS A 84 2.47 -17.32 28.70
N THR A 85 1.30 -16.69 28.86
CA THR A 85 0.60 -16.63 30.15
C THR A 85 0.36 -18.01 30.75
N PHE A 86 0.08 -19.02 29.92
CA PHE A 86 -0.12 -20.39 30.39
C PHE A 86 1.17 -21.22 30.55
N LYS A 87 2.30 -20.75 30.00
CA LYS A 87 3.62 -21.42 30.06
C LYS A 87 4.54 -20.85 31.14
N GLU A 88 4.01 -20.09 32.10
CA GLU A 88 4.82 -19.47 33.15
C GLU A 88 5.46 -20.49 34.11
N LYS A 89 6.65 -20.13 34.62
CA LYS A 89 7.51 -20.98 35.46
C LYS A 89 6.80 -21.67 36.62
N ARG A 90 5.89 -20.97 37.33
CA ARG A 90 5.17 -21.54 38.48
C ARG A 90 4.21 -22.66 38.08
N ALA A 91 3.53 -22.51 36.93
CA ALA A 91 2.72 -23.59 36.38
C ALA A 91 3.62 -24.76 35.97
N THR A 92 4.77 -24.48 35.35
CA THR A 92 5.77 -25.49 34.97
C THR A 92 6.25 -26.33 36.16
N GLU A 93 6.57 -25.70 37.29
CA GLU A 93 6.98 -26.41 38.52
C GLU A 93 5.87 -27.34 39.05
N LEU A 94 4.60 -26.91 39.00
CA LEU A 94 3.45 -27.73 39.40
C LEU A 94 3.16 -28.87 38.42
N TYR A 95 3.32 -28.64 37.11
CA TYR A 95 3.24 -29.70 36.10
C TYR A 95 4.34 -30.74 36.28
N GLU A 96 5.59 -30.31 36.51
CA GLU A 96 6.70 -31.23 36.79
C GLU A 96 6.45 -32.07 38.04
N ALA A 97 5.84 -31.51 39.08
CA ALA A 97 5.45 -32.23 40.28
C ALA A 97 4.31 -33.24 40.00
N ALA A 98 3.28 -32.82 39.25
CA ALA A 98 2.18 -33.68 38.85
C ALA A 98 2.65 -34.87 37.98
N ASP A 99 3.57 -34.63 37.05
CA ASP A 99 4.18 -35.68 36.21
C ASP A 99 4.96 -36.70 37.04
N LYS A 100 5.77 -36.25 38.00
CA LYS A 100 6.50 -37.14 38.93
C LYS A 100 5.56 -38.05 39.72
N LEU A 101 4.38 -37.55 40.05
CA LEU A 101 3.33 -38.27 40.78
C LEU A 101 2.36 -39.02 39.84
N SER A 102 2.59 -38.98 38.51
CA SER A 102 1.72 -39.59 37.50
C SER A 102 0.25 -39.16 37.61
N LEU A 103 0.01 -37.88 37.92
CA LEU A 103 -1.32 -37.31 38.10
C LEU A 103 -1.93 -36.87 36.76
N ASP A 104 -3.24 -37.09 36.61
CA ASP A 104 -4.00 -36.59 35.47
C ASP A 104 -4.32 -35.09 35.65
N THR A 105 -3.68 -34.24 34.84
CA THR A 105 -3.88 -32.77 34.85
C THR A 105 -5.01 -32.30 33.94
N SER A 106 -5.64 -33.21 33.17
CA SER A 106 -6.58 -32.85 32.11
C SER A 106 -7.74 -31.97 32.57
N ARG A 107 -8.24 -32.19 33.80
CA ARG A 107 -9.29 -31.37 34.41
C ARG A 107 -8.87 -29.92 34.63
N CYS A 108 -7.60 -29.67 34.95
CA CYS A 108 -7.06 -28.32 35.08
C CYS A 108 -6.86 -27.69 33.69
N ASP A 109 -6.30 -28.45 32.75
CA ASP A 109 -6.04 -27.99 31.39
C ASP A 109 -7.32 -27.60 30.63
N GLN A 110 -8.43 -28.31 30.88
CA GLN A 110 -9.74 -28.01 30.29
C GLN A 110 -10.22 -26.58 30.59
N LYS A 111 -9.73 -25.93 31.65
CA LYS A 111 -10.05 -24.53 31.96
C LYS A 111 -9.44 -23.54 30.95
N ILE A 112 -8.37 -23.92 30.27
CA ILE A 112 -7.64 -23.07 29.31
C ILE A 112 -8.42 -22.95 27.99
N ASN A 113 -9.06 -24.03 27.54
CA ASN A 113 -9.70 -24.12 26.23
C ASN A 113 -10.68 -22.98 25.92
N PRO A 114 -11.61 -22.59 26.82
CA PRO A 114 -12.55 -21.51 26.53
C PRO A 114 -11.87 -20.15 26.26
N VAL A 115 -10.77 -19.87 26.95
CA VAL A 115 -10.01 -18.63 26.76
C VAL A 115 -9.26 -18.67 25.43
N MET A 116 -8.64 -19.81 25.10
CA MET A 116 -7.94 -20.00 23.84
C MET A 116 -8.89 -19.93 22.63
N GLU A 117 -10.11 -20.46 22.74
CA GLU A 117 -11.14 -20.34 21.71
C GLU A 117 -11.57 -18.88 21.49
N LYS A 118 -11.84 -18.13 22.56
CA LYS A 118 -12.15 -16.70 22.47
C LYS A 118 -11.00 -15.92 21.83
N PHE A 119 -9.77 -16.23 22.21
CA PHE A 119 -8.58 -15.60 21.64
C PHE A 119 -8.44 -15.93 20.13
N SER A 120 -8.59 -17.20 19.75
CA SER A 120 -8.53 -17.61 18.33
C SER A 120 -9.61 -16.93 17.50
N ALA A 121 -10.83 -16.80 18.03
CA ALA A 121 -11.90 -16.04 17.38
C ALA A 121 -11.51 -14.56 17.21
N TYR A 122 -10.97 -13.92 18.25
CA TYR A 122 -10.50 -12.53 18.16
C TYR A 122 -9.38 -12.34 17.14
N HIS A 123 -8.40 -13.25 17.11
CA HIS A 123 -7.30 -13.22 16.16
C HIS A 123 -7.80 -13.36 14.71
N LYS A 124 -8.74 -14.29 14.46
CA LYS A 124 -9.40 -14.42 13.15
C LYS A 124 -10.20 -13.19 12.76
N ASP A 125 -10.91 -12.56 13.69
CA ASP A 125 -11.65 -11.33 13.44
C ASP A 125 -10.69 -10.18 13.06
N LEU A 126 -9.55 -10.06 13.75
CA LEU A 126 -8.52 -9.06 13.45
C LEU A 126 -7.87 -9.34 12.09
N GLU A 127 -7.51 -10.58 11.80
CA GLU A 127 -6.97 -11.00 10.51
C GLU A 127 -7.97 -10.71 9.39
N TYR A 128 -9.23 -11.10 9.57
CA TYR A 128 -10.30 -10.83 8.62
C TYR A 128 -10.49 -9.33 8.41
N CYS A 129 -10.48 -8.52 9.47
CA CYS A 129 -10.65 -7.07 9.38
C CYS A 129 -9.48 -6.41 8.64
N ALA A 130 -8.23 -6.78 8.94
CA ALA A 130 -7.04 -6.29 8.26
C ALA A 130 -6.95 -6.75 6.80
N GLN A 131 -7.45 -7.96 6.50
CA GLN A 131 -7.40 -8.53 5.16
C GLN A 131 -8.54 -8.05 4.26
N ASN A 132 -9.76 -7.98 4.80
CA ASN A 132 -11.01 -7.71 4.09
C ASN A 132 -11.56 -6.31 4.32
N THR A 133 -10.72 -5.35 4.72
CA THR A 133 -11.09 -3.94 4.61
C THR A 133 -11.32 -3.65 3.12
N GLU A 134 -12.58 -3.69 2.68
CA GLU A 134 -13.03 -3.53 1.29
C GLU A 134 -12.40 -2.35 0.51
N PRO A 135 -12.01 -1.21 1.14
CA PRO A 135 -11.25 -0.16 0.47
C PRO A 135 -9.85 -0.57 0.01
N ARG A 136 -9.25 -1.63 0.57
CA ARG A 136 -7.84 -2.06 0.36
C ARG A 136 -7.58 -2.58 -1.05
N TYR A 137 -8.30 -3.61 -1.48
CA TYR A 137 -8.07 -4.22 -2.79
C TYR A 137 -8.41 -3.25 -3.90
N ASN A 138 -9.51 -2.52 -3.73
CA ASN A 138 -9.88 -1.46 -4.65
C ASN A 138 -8.81 -0.36 -4.65
N PHE A 139 -8.28 0.07 -3.49
CA PHE A 139 -7.23 1.10 -3.45
C PHE A 139 -5.93 0.66 -4.12
N ILE A 140 -5.38 -0.51 -3.77
CA ILE A 140 -4.11 -0.98 -4.32
C ILE A 140 -4.24 -1.21 -5.83
N ASN A 141 -5.33 -1.84 -6.28
CA ASN A 141 -5.54 -2.11 -7.70
C ASN A 141 -5.77 -0.81 -8.48
N ASP A 142 -6.60 0.11 -7.97
CA ASP A 142 -6.83 1.42 -8.61
C ASP A 142 -5.53 2.24 -8.71
N ALA A 143 -4.70 2.22 -7.66
CA ALA A 143 -3.42 2.92 -7.64
C ALA A 143 -2.42 2.29 -8.61
N GLN A 144 -2.39 0.96 -8.69
CA GLN A 144 -1.52 0.24 -9.63
C GLN A 144 -1.95 0.49 -11.09
N GLU A 145 -3.25 0.44 -11.38
CA GLU A 145 -3.76 0.75 -12.72
C GLU A 145 -3.46 2.20 -13.12
N ALA A 146 -3.52 3.14 -12.17
CA ALA A 146 -3.12 4.52 -12.40
C ALA A 146 -1.62 4.66 -12.70
N ILE A 147 -0.75 3.95 -11.95
CA ILE A 147 0.70 3.88 -12.23
C ILE A 147 0.94 3.35 -13.65
N ASP A 148 0.33 2.22 -14.00
CA ASP A 148 0.54 1.55 -15.30
C ASP A 148 0.10 2.45 -16.46
N LYS A 149 -1.04 3.16 -16.32
CA LYS A 149 -1.52 4.13 -17.32
C LYS A 149 -0.58 5.32 -17.47
N LEU A 150 -0.07 5.87 -16.36
CA LEU A 150 0.87 7.00 -16.38
C LEU A 150 2.21 6.60 -17.01
N GLN A 151 2.75 5.43 -16.66
CA GLN A 151 3.99 4.92 -17.24
C GLN A 151 3.86 4.67 -18.74
N ASN A 152 2.78 4.02 -19.18
CA ASN A 152 2.51 3.79 -20.60
C ASN A 152 2.39 5.11 -21.38
N THR A 153 1.73 6.10 -20.78
CA THR A 153 1.61 7.44 -21.38
C THR A 153 2.95 8.12 -21.48
N SER A 154 3.77 8.03 -20.43
CA SER A 154 5.11 8.59 -20.41
C SER A 154 5.95 8.05 -21.57
N LEU A 155 5.94 6.73 -21.77
CA LEU A 155 6.65 6.08 -22.89
C LEU A 155 6.16 6.58 -24.26
N VAL A 156 4.85 6.75 -24.43
CA VAL A 156 4.28 7.24 -25.71
C VAL A 156 4.66 8.72 -25.95
N ILE A 157 4.57 9.57 -24.93
CA ILE A 157 4.95 10.98 -25.03
C ILE A 157 6.45 11.11 -25.30
N GLU A 158 7.29 10.32 -24.64
CA GLU A 158 8.73 10.27 -24.90
C GLU A 158 9.02 9.82 -26.34
N GLY A 159 8.29 8.83 -26.85
CA GLY A 159 8.37 8.41 -28.25
C GLY A 159 8.06 9.54 -29.23
N TYR A 160 7.01 10.33 -28.97
CA TYR A 160 6.67 11.49 -29.80
C TYR A 160 7.66 12.65 -29.64
N ALA A 161 8.19 12.89 -28.45
CA ALA A 161 9.24 13.88 -28.21
C ALA A 161 10.53 13.51 -28.97
N ASN A 162 10.92 12.24 -28.95
CA ASN A 162 12.06 11.73 -29.72
C ASN A 162 11.83 11.86 -31.23
N LYS A 163 10.63 11.57 -31.72
CA LYS A 163 10.27 11.78 -33.13
C LYS A 163 10.35 13.27 -33.49
N ALA A 164 9.82 14.14 -32.63
CA ALA A 164 9.89 15.59 -32.81
C ALA A 164 11.34 16.10 -32.87
N ARG A 165 12.23 15.64 -31.97
CA ARG A 165 13.67 15.96 -32.00
C ARG A 165 14.31 15.57 -33.34
N LYS A 166 14.04 14.36 -33.83
CA LYS A 166 14.53 13.91 -35.15
C LYS A 166 13.99 14.77 -36.29
N CYS A 167 12.71 15.15 -36.27
CA CYS A 167 12.16 16.05 -37.30
C CYS A 167 12.91 17.41 -37.31
N VAL A 168 13.32 17.93 -36.15
CA VAL A 168 14.10 19.18 -36.04
C VAL A 168 15.52 19.00 -36.57
N GLU A 169 16.18 17.88 -36.28
CA GLU A 169 17.49 17.54 -36.84
C GLU A 169 17.42 17.40 -38.36
N ASP A 170 16.43 16.68 -38.89
CA ASP A 170 16.24 16.49 -40.33
C ASP A 170 15.87 17.79 -41.05
N ALA A 171 15.17 18.72 -40.39
CA ALA A 171 14.89 20.07 -40.92
C ALA A 171 16.16 20.87 -41.22
N THR A 172 17.26 20.57 -40.51
CA THR A 172 18.56 21.20 -40.75
C THR A 172 19.31 20.57 -41.94
N LEU A 173 18.86 19.42 -42.43
CA LEU A 173 19.49 18.63 -43.50
C LEU A 173 18.67 18.59 -44.82
N TRP A 174 17.33 18.71 -44.76
CA TRP A 174 16.38 18.59 -45.88
C TRP A 174 15.38 19.77 -45.93
N SER A 175 14.47 19.81 -46.93
CA SER A 175 13.51 20.92 -47.12
C SER A 175 12.61 21.16 -45.89
N SER A 176 12.47 22.43 -45.49
CA SER A 176 11.76 22.89 -44.28
C SER A 176 10.31 22.41 -44.16
N VAL A 177 9.61 22.18 -45.29
CA VAL A 177 8.17 21.84 -45.31
C VAL A 177 7.89 20.43 -44.79
N SER A 178 8.69 19.44 -45.19
CA SER A 178 8.51 18.04 -44.74
C SER A 178 8.79 17.88 -43.25
N ALA A 179 9.82 18.58 -42.77
CA ALA A 179 10.17 18.56 -41.35
C ALA A 179 9.13 19.30 -40.49
N ALA A 180 8.58 20.41 -40.96
CA ALA A 180 7.50 21.13 -40.28
C ALA A 180 6.23 20.26 -40.13
N LYS A 181 5.87 19.47 -41.16
CA LYS A 181 4.73 18.54 -41.10
C LYS A 181 4.96 17.39 -40.13
N CYS A 182 6.12 16.72 -40.22
CA CYS A 182 6.56 15.64 -39.31
C CYS A 182 6.45 16.07 -37.83
N LEU A 183 6.81 17.32 -37.58
CA LEU A 183 6.85 17.90 -36.25
C LEU A 183 5.47 18.28 -35.72
N ALA A 184 4.63 18.93 -36.53
CA ALA A 184 3.25 19.25 -36.17
C ALA A 184 2.44 17.99 -35.82
N GLU A 185 2.61 16.91 -36.60
CA GLU A 185 1.95 15.63 -36.34
C GLU A 185 2.43 14.98 -35.03
N SER A 186 3.72 15.08 -34.72
CA SER A 186 4.30 14.49 -33.50
C SER A 186 3.86 15.26 -32.24
N ILE A 187 3.78 16.59 -32.32
CA ILE A 187 3.27 17.45 -31.25
C ILE A 187 1.80 17.14 -30.98
N LEU A 188 0.97 17.16 -32.03
CA LEU A 188 -0.46 16.96 -31.90
C LEU A 188 -0.78 15.55 -31.36
N ALA A 189 0.00 14.54 -31.73
CA ALA A 189 -0.13 13.20 -31.18
C ALA A 189 0.30 13.10 -29.71
N ALA A 190 1.37 13.80 -29.29
CA ALA A 190 1.78 13.87 -27.89
C ALA A 190 0.71 14.58 -27.03
N GLU A 191 0.14 15.67 -27.53
CA GLU A 191 -0.92 16.42 -26.87
C GLU A 191 -2.23 15.62 -26.77
N LEU A 192 -2.65 14.97 -27.85
CA LEU A 192 -3.81 14.08 -27.83
C LEU A 192 -3.59 12.96 -26.82
N LYS A 193 -2.40 12.36 -26.79
CA LYS A 193 -2.10 11.32 -25.81
C LYS A 193 -2.13 11.84 -24.38
N TRP A 194 -1.59 13.03 -24.13
CA TRP A 194 -1.67 13.68 -22.84
C TRP A 194 -3.12 13.97 -22.42
N LEU A 195 -3.98 14.42 -23.35
CA LEU A 195 -5.39 14.70 -23.09
C LEU A 195 -6.23 13.43 -22.89
N GLU A 196 -5.90 12.34 -23.59
CA GLU A 196 -6.52 11.01 -23.44
C GLU A 196 -6.08 10.29 -22.18
N THR A 197 -4.90 10.65 -21.66
CA THR A 197 -4.39 10.12 -20.40
C THR A 197 -5.11 10.87 -19.30
N PRO A 198 -6.10 10.23 -18.67
CA PRO A 198 -7.19 10.88 -17.96
C PRO A 198 -6.63 11.97 -17.06
N GLY A 199 -6.84 13.23 -17.47
CA GLY A 199 -6.32 14.38 -16.77
C GLY A 199 -6.62 14.26 -15.28
N TYR A 200 -5.55 14.18 -14.49
CA TYR A 200 -5.50 14.10 -13.05
C TYR A 200 -5.88 12.73 -12.46
N VAL A 201 -4.87 11.85 -12.37
CA VAL A 201 -4.74 11.00 -11.18
C VAL A 201 -4.87 11.94 -9.98
N ASP A 202 -6.03 11.88 -9.32
CA ASP A 202 -6.35 12.74 -8.19
C ASP A 202 -5.60 12.21 -6.97
N LEU A 203 -4.33 12.61 -6.86
CA LEU A 203 -3.47 12.25 -5.73
C LEU A 203 -4.12 12.62 -4.40
N ILE A 204 -4.85 13.73 -4.32
CA ILE A 204 -5.58 14.15 -3.11
C ILE A 204 -6.61 13.08 -2.75
N LYS A 205 -7.40 12.61 -3.71
CA LYS A 205 -8.35 11.51 -3.49
C LYS A 205 -7.66 10.20 -3.11
N PHE A 206 -6.47 9.90 -3.64
CA PHE A 206 -5.68 8.74 -3.20
C PHE A 206 -5.20 8.91 -1.75
N TYR A 207 -4.69 10.07 -1.34
CA TYR A 207 -4.32 10.35 0.06
C TYR A 207 -5.52 10.26 1.00
N ASP A 208 -6.68 10.81 0.62
CA ASP A 208 -7.90 10.73 1.42
C ASP A 208 -8.37 9.28 1.62
N ARG A 209 -8.30 8.47 0.56
CA ARG A 209 -8.62 7.03 0.64
C ARG A 209 -7.61 6.29 1.49
N TYR A 210 -6.32 6.60 1.37
CA TYR A 210 -5.26 6.02 2.19
C TYR A 210 -5.47 6.34 3.67
N LYS A 211 -5.78 7.60 4.01
CA LYS A 211 -6.08 8.01 5.38
C LYS A 211 -7.29 7.26 5.94
N LYS A 212 -8.40 7.20 5.19
CA LYS A 212 -9.59 6.42 5.59
C LYS A 212 -9.29 4.93 5.77
N LEU A 213 -8.35 4.38 5.00
CA LEU A 213 -7.91 3.01 5.19
C LEU A 213 -7.11 2.86 6.49
N GLY A 214 -6.22 3.81 6.79
CA GLY A 214 -5.52 3.90 8.09
C GLY A 214 -6.49 3.93 9.27
N ASP A 215 -7.49 4.82 9.22
CA ASP A 215 -8.51 4.94 10.27
C ASP A 215 -9.28 3.62 10.46
N LYS A 216 -9.66 2.94 9.37
CA LYS A 216 -10.34 1.64 9.44
C LYS A 216 -9.45 0.52 9.98
N ILE A 217 -8.16 0.53 9.66
CA ILE A 217 -7.19 -0.44 10.19
C ILE A 217 -7.00 -0.19 11.69
N GLU A 218 -6.95 1.06 12.13
CA GLU A 218 -6.90 1.42 13.54
C GLU A 218 -8.16 0.94 14.28
N ASP A 219 -9.36 1.14 13.69
CA ASP A 219 -10.63 0.61 14.21
C ASP A 219 -10.65 -0.93 14.30
N CYS A 220 -9.93 -1.63 13.42
CA CYS A 220 -9.79 -3.09 13.51
C CYS A 220 -9.04 -3.53 14.78
N ILE A 221 -8.18 -2.68 15.33
CA ILE A 221 -7.42 -2.99 16.54
C ILE A 221 -8.35 -2.78 17.75
N PHE A 222 -9.11 -3.81 18.13
CA PHE A 222 -9.96 -3.75 19.32
C PHE A 222 -9.13 -3.94 20.61
N LEU A 223 -8.23 -3.01 20.93
CA LEU A 223 -7.37 -3.05 22.14
C LEU A 223 -8.17 -3.38 23.40
N ARG A 224 -9.39 -2.86 23.53
CA ARG A 224 -10.27 -3.15 24.66
C ARG A 224 -10.67 -4.63 24.73
N ARG A 225 -11.00 -5.28 23.60
CA ARG A 225 -11.33 -6.72 23.59
C ARG A 225 -10.11 -7.55 23.96
N TYR A 226 -8.93 -7.20 23.44
CA TYR A 226 -7.69 -7.85 23.82
C TYR A 226 -7.43 -7.75 25.33
N MET A 227 -7.53 -6.56 25.92
CA MET A 227 -7.31 -6.38 27.37
C MET A 227 -8.27 -7.21 28.23
N ILE A 228 -9.52 -7.40 27.78
CA ILE A 228 -10.49 -8.28 28.45
C ILE A 228 -10.03 -9.74 28.37
N ILE A 229 -9.69 -10.23 27.17
CA ILE A 229 -9.24 -11.62 26.98
C ILE A 229 -7.95 -11.89 27.76
N LYS A 230 -7.03 -10.91 27.80
CA LYS A 230 -5.80 -10.99 28.61
C LYS A 230 -6.12 -11.13 30.10
N GLY A 231 -7.03 -10.31 30.64
CA GLY A 231 -7.45 -10.44 32.03
C GLY A 231 -8.13 -11.78 32.34
N GLU A 232 -8.94 -12.30 31.41
CA GLU A 232 -9.51 -13.65 31.50
C GLU A 232 -8.43 -14.75 31.51
N ALA A 233 -7.38 -14.60 30.69
CA ALA A 233 -6.25 -15.53 30.65
C ALA A 233 -5.44 -15.52 31.96
N GLU A 234 -5.14 -14.34 32.50
CA GLU A 234 -4.44 -14.20 33.77
C GLU A 234 -5.22 -14.84 34.93
N LYS A 235 -6.53 -14.61 34.98
CA LYS A 235 -7.42 -15.25 35.97
C LYS A 235 -7.46 -16.76 35.79
N THR A 236 -7.61 -17.23 34.55
CA THR A 236 -7.68 -18.67 34.25
C THR A 236 -6.38 -19.38 34.61
N ARG A 237 -5.23 -18.74 34.38
CA ARG A 237 -3.92 -19.23 34.83
C ARG A 237 -3.89 -19.42 36.35
N GLU A 238 -4.43 -18.49 37.13
CA GLU A 238 -4.52 -18.64 38.59
C GLU A 238 -5.41 -19.82 38.99
N GLU A 239 -6.54 -20.00 38.32
CA GLU A 239 -7.42 -21.16 38.54
C GLU A 239 -6.76 -22.50 38.20
N VAL A 240 -5.96 -22.54 37.13
CA VAL A 240 -5.16 -23.72 36.75
C VAL A 240 -4.10 -24.01 37.78
N ASN A 241 -3.34 -23.00 38.21
CA ASN A 241 -2.32 -23.16 39.25
C ASN A 241 -2.92 -23.67 40.57
N TYR A 242 -4.09 -23.15 40.95
CA TYR A 242 -4.78 -23.61 42.14
C TYR A 242 -5.25 -25.07 42.00
N CYS A 243 -5.83 -25.42 40.84
CA CYS A 243 -6.25 -26.78 40.53
C CYS A 243 -5.08 -27.79 40.58
N LEU A 244 -3.94 -27.43 40.00
CA LEU A 244 -2.72 -28.27 40.03
C LEU A 244 -2.18 -28.42 41.45
N PHE A 245 -2.17 -27.33 42.23
CA PHE A 245 -1.75 -27.37 43.62
C PHE A 245 -2.62 -28.33 44.45
N GLU A 246 -3.96 -28.25 44.33
CA GLU A 246 -4.88 -29.15 45.02
C GLU A 246 -4.65 -30.63 44.62
N LEU A 247 -4.37 -30.89 43.34
CA LEU A 247 -4.06 -32.23 42.83
C LEU A 247 -2.79 -32.80 43.47
N VAL A 248 -1.70 -32.03 43.45
CA VAL A 248 -0.41 -32.44 44.03
C VAL A 248 -0.55 -32.66 45.55
N GLU A 249 -1.14 -31.70 46.26
CA GLU A 249 -1.29 -31.76 47.72
C GLU A 249 -2.17 -32.96 48.16
N ALA A 250 -3.24 -33.25 47.42
CA ALA A 250 -4.10 -34.40 47.70
C ALA A 250 -3.40 -35.74 47.47
N SER A 251 -2.44 -35.82 46.55
CA SER A 251 -1.64 -37.02 46.30
C SER A 251 -0.59 -37.25 47.38
N GLU A 252 0.17 -36.21 47.74
CA GLU A 252 1.19 -36.29 48.79
C GLU A 252 0.59 -36.67 50.15
N LYS A 253 -0.63 -36.18 50.46
CA LYS A 253 -1.37 -36.59 51.68
C LYS A 253 -1.74 -38.06 51.67
N LYS A 254 -2.03 -38.66 50.51
CA LYS A 254 -2.35 -40.10 50.39
C LYS A 254 -1.10 -40.96 50.55
N GLU A 255 0.03 -40.58 49.95
CA GLU A 255 1.30 -41.31 50.10
C GLU A 255 1.79 -41.36 51.56
N ASN A 256 1.68 -40.23 52.28
CA ASN A 256 2.06 -40.13 53.69
C ASN A 256 1.15 -40.94 54.63
N GLN A 257 -0.11 -41.20 54.24
CA GLN A 257 -1.01 -42.08 54.99
C GLN A 257 -0.78 -43.57 54.68
N SER A 258 -0.33 -43.91 53.46
CA SER A 258 -0.01 -45.29 53.07
C SER A 258 1.36 -45.79 53.55
N SER A 259 2.30 -44.89 53.87
CA SER A 259 3.65 -45.21 54.35
C SER A 259 3.77 -45.27 55.88
N GLY A 260 2.69 -44.94 56.61
CA GLY A 260 2.61 -44.97 58.07
C GLY A 260 1.91 -46.19 58.69
N ASN A 261 1.56 -47.20 57.89
CA ASN A 261 1.04 -48.51 58.31
C ASN A 261 2.03 -49.62 57.98
#